data_AF-A0A5F0M0N7-F1
#
_entry.id   AF-A0A5F0M0N7-F1
#
_cell.length_a   1.000
_cell.length_b   1.000
_cell.length_c   1.000
_cell.angle_alpha   90.00
_cell.angle_beta   90.00
_cell.angle_gamma   90.00
#
_symmetry.space_group_name_H-M   'P 1'
#
loop_
_entity.id
_entity.type
_entity.pdbx_description
1 polymer ?
#
loop_
_entity_poly.entity_id
_entity_poly.type
_entity_poly.pdbx_seq_one_letter_code
_entity_poly.pdbx_strand_id
1 'polypeptide(L)' 'MHITVTREEVTHLREVVMQSCGHCVCFMRMSPLDHARRMCLCLCVQAEAVPMVMDAVMWALPQAEFGLRQA' A
#
# COMPACT_ATOMS: atom_id res chain seq x y z
N MET A 1 8.16 -0.08 -0.16
CA MET A 1 7.17 -1.18 -0.15
C MET A 1 6.23 -0.98 -1.32
N HIS A 2 5.92 -2.03 -2.08
CA HIS A 2 4.90 -1.97 -3.13
C HIS A 2 3.68 -2.77 -2.72
N ILE A 3 2.50 -2.20 -2.87
CA ILE A 3 1.22 -2.86 -2.63
C ILE A 3 0.39 -2.74 -3.88
N THR A 4 -0.01 -3.86 -4.47
CA THR A 4 -0.91 -3.87 -5.62
C THR A 4 -2.31 -4.26 -5.16
N VAL A 5 -3.29 -3.47 -5.58
CA VAL A 5 -4.72 -3.70 -5.30
C VAL A 5 -5.54 -3.48 -6.57
N THR A 6 -6.80 -3.91 -6.57
CA THR A 6 -7.75 -3.51 -7.60
C THR A 6 -8.05 -2.02 -7.49
N ARG A 7 -8.56 -1.41 -8.57
CA ARG A 7 -8.93 0.01 -8.59
C ARG A 7 -9.93 0.39 -7.48
N GLU A 8 -10.85 -0.51 -7.17
CA GLU A 8 -11.93 -0.29 -6.19
C GLU A 8 -11.38 -0.18 -4.76
N GLU A 9 -10.32 -0.93 -4.46
CA GLU A 9 -9.71 -0.99 -3.13
C GLU A 9 -8.68 0.13 -2.86
N VAL A 10 -8.39 0.99 -3.83
CA VAL A 10 -7.38 2.06 -3.68
C VAL A 10 -7.72 3.02 -2.56
N THR A 11 -8.98 3.45 -2.49
CA THR A 11 -9.43 4.40 -1.46
C THR A 11 -9.31 3.77 -0.08
N HIS A 12 -9.75 2.51 0.04
CA HIS A 12 -9.68 1.76 1.28
C HIS A 12 -8.23 1.54 1.73
N LEU A 13 -7.33 1.18 0.80
CA LEU A 13 -5.90 1.06 1.09
C LEU A 13 -5.30 2.36 1.60
N ARG A 14 -5.67 3.50 1.00
CA ARG A 14 -5.20 4.81 1.45
C ARG A 14 -5.69 5.11 2.87
N GLU A 15 -6.94 4.82 3.18
CA GLU A 15 -7.50 4.99 4.52
C GLU A 15 -6.78 4.14 5.55
N VAL A 16 -6.59 2.84 5.28
CA VAL A 16 -5.87 1.91 6.16
C VAL A 16 -4.45 2.42 6.43
N VAL A 17 -3.71 2.79 5.38
CA VAL A 17 -2.34 3.31 5.53
C VAL A 17 -2.33 4.60 6.37
N MET A 18 -3.23 5.54 6.09
CA MET A 18 -3.26 6.82 6.81
C MET A 18 -3.68 6.66 8.27
N GLN A 19 -4.61 5.74 8.58
CA GLN A 19 -5.06 5.47 9.94
C GLN A 19 -4.03 4.70 10.76
N SER A 20 -3.40 3.68 10.19
CA SER A 20 -2.44 2.84 10.92
C SER A 20 -1.08 3.49 11.10
N CYS A 21 -0.62 4.25 10.10
CA CYS A 21 0.77 4.67 10.03
C CYS A 21 0.98 6.03 9.37
N GLY A 22 -0.04 6.88 9.29
CA GLY A 22 0.04 8.20 8.64
C GLY A 22 1.19 9.09 9.12
N HIS A 23 1.60 8.95 10.39
CA HIS A 23 2.75 9.67 10.96
C HIS A 23 4.12 9.13 10.51
N CYS A 24 4.20 7.87 10.08
CA CYS A 24 5.41 7.21 9.59
C CYS A 24 5.54 7.22 8.07
N VAL A 25 4.51 7.67 7.33
CA VAL A 25 4.51 7.72 5.86
C VAL A 25 5.28 8.94 5.39
N CYS A 26 6.47 8.71 4.84
CA CYS A 26 7.28 9.75 4.22
C CYS A 26 6.74 10.12 2.84
N PHE A 27 6.29 9.12 2.07
CA PHE A 27 5.83 9.32 0.71
C PHE A 27 4.94 8.16 0.25
N MET A 28 3.90 8.48 -0.53
CA MET A 28 3.01 7.52 -1.19
C MET A 28 2.86 7.92 -2.65
N ARG A 29 3.15 7.00 -3.58
CA ARG A 29 2.88 7.16 -5.02
C ARG A 29 1.93 6.08 -5.49
N MET A 30 0.95 6.46 -6.29
CA MET A 30 0.04 5.56 -6.97
C MET A 30 0.37 5.51 -8.46
N SER A 31 0.43 4.31 -9.02
CA SER A 31 0.65 4.07 -10.44
C SER A 31 -0.39 3.08 -10.97
N PRO A 32 -1.06 3.38 -12.10
CA PRO A 32 -1.98 2.45 -12.71
C PRO A 32 -1.25 1.26 -13.33
N LEU A 33 -1.86 0.09 -13.24
CA LEU A 33 -1.46 -1.15 -13.88
C LEU A 33 -2.65 -1.70 -14.70
N ASP A 34 -2.37 -2.51 -15.72
CA ASP A 34 -3.40 -3.24 -16.48
C ASP A 34 -4.58 -2.35 -16.94
N HIS A 35 -4.29 -1.26 -17.66
CA HIS A 35 -5.30 -0.27 -18.10
C HIS A 35 -6.12 0.31 -16.93
N ALA A 36 -5.47 0.54 -15.78
CA ALA A 36 -6.07 1.02 -14.54
C ALA A 36 -7.11 0.08 -13.91
N ARG A 37 -7.06 -1.23 -14.22
CA ARG A 37 -7.82 -2.26 -13.47
C ARG A 37 -7.18 -2.54 -12.11
N ARG A 38 -5.85 -2.45 -12.07
CA ARG A 38 -5.04 -2.61 -10.85
C ARG A 38 -4.25 -1.35 -10.61
N MET A 39 -3.87 -1.13 -9.37
CA MET A 39 -3.19 0.07 -8.91
C MET A 39 -2.06 -0.37 -7.97
N CYS A 40 -0.85 0.09 -8.27
CA CYS A 40 0.31 -0.14 -7.42
C CYS A 40 0.57 1.10 -6.57
N LEU A 41 0.65 0.92 -5.26
CA LEU A 41 1.05 1.91 -4.29
C LEU A 41 2.49 1.67 -3.87
N CYS A 42 3.36 2.63 -4.18
CA CYS A 42 4.70 2.72 -3.64
C CYS A 42 4.65 3.50 -2.33
N LEU A 43 4.85 2.79 -1.22
CA LEU A 43 4.92 3.35 0.12
C LEU A 43 6.37 3.45 0.57
N CYS A 44 6.76 4.67 0.94
CA CYS A 44 7.96 4.97 1.71
C CYS A 44 7.50 5.28 3.14
N VAL A 45 7.82 4.39 4.05
CA VAL A 45 7.57 4.52 5.49
C VAL A 45 8.87 4.39 6.25
N GLN A 46 8.90 4.84 7.50
CA GLN A 46 9.99 4.51 8.42
C GLN A 46 10.16 2.99 8.52
N ALA A 47 11.41 2.50 8.61
CA ALA A 47 11.71 1.07 8.55
C ALA A 47 10.98 0.26 9.64
N GLU A 48 10.86 0.84 10.84
CA GLU A 48 10.14 0.26 11.99
C GLU A 48 8.63 0.15 11.78
N ALA A 49 8.05 0.96 10.90
CA ALA A 49 6.61 0.95 10.61
C ALA A 49 6.22 -0.09 9.56
N VAL A 50 7.18 -0.65 8.81
CA VAL A 50 6.91 -1.62 7.73
C VAL A 50 6.07 -2.82 8.20
N PRO A 51 6.39 -3.50 9.32
CA PRO A 51 5.60 -4.64 9.78
C PRO A 51 4.16 -4.24 10.14
N MET A 52 3.98 -3.07 10.76
CA MET A 52 2.67 -2.54 11.14
C MET A 52 1.81 -2.23 9.91
N VAL A 53 2.40 -1.61 8.89
CA VAL A 53 1.70 -1.35 7.62
C VAL A 53 1.31 -2.66 6.94
N MET A 54 2.23 -3.63 6.90
CA MET A 54 1.97 -4.93 6.31
C MET A 54 0.83 -5.66 7.01
N ASP A 55 0.82 -5.69 8.35
CA ASP A 55 -0.23 -6.33 9.14
C ASP A 55 -1.59 -5.68 8.92
N ALA A 56 -1.66 -4.34 9.02
CA ALA A 56 -2.88 -3.59 8.78
C ALA A 56 -3.46 -3.81 7.37
N VAL A 57 -2.59 -3.82 6.35
CA VAL A 57 -3.02 -4.05 4.97
C VAL A 57 -3.42 -5.51 4.74
N MET A 58 -2.68 -6.49 5.24
CA MET A 58 -3.06 -7.90 5.11
C MET A 58 -4.40 -8.19 5.78
N TRP A 59 -4.68 -7.53 6.90
CA TRP A 59 -5.93 -7.67 7.62
C TRP A 59 -7.11 -7.01 6.89
N ALA A 60 -6.95 -5.78 6.42
CA ALA A 60 -8.02 -5.04 5.75
C ALA A 60 -8.22 -5.43 4.28
N LEU A 61 -7.15 -5.85 3.61
CA LEU A 61 -7.07 -6.10 2.17
C LEU A 61 -6.34 -7.44 1.91
N PRO A 62 -6.98 -8.58 2.20
CA PRO A 62 -6.34 -9.90 2.08
C PRO A 62 -5.98 -10.28 0.62
N GLN A 63 -6.53 -9.56 -0.36
CA GLN A 63 -6.21 -9.73 -1.78
C GLN A 63 -5.07 -8.81 -2.26
N ALA A 64 -4.51 -7.97 -1.37
CA ALA A 64 -3.41 -7.09 -1.72
C ALA A 64 -2.12 -7.88 -1.96
N GLU A 65 -1.41 -7.57 -3.04
CA GLU A 65 -0.15 -8.20 -3.39
C GLU A 65 1.02 -7.33 -2.94
N PHE A 66 1.91 -7.89 -2.12
CA PHE A 66 3.10 -7.20 -1.63
C PHE A 66 4.30 -7.48 -2.52
N GLY A 67 4.90 -6.42 -3.05
CA GLY A 67 6.12 -6.47 -3.85
C GLY A 67 7.32 -5.88 -3.11
N LEU A 68 8.46 -6.57 -3.22
CA LEU A 68 9.76 -5.95 -2.95
C LEU A 68 10.12 -5.01 -4.10
N ARG A 69 10.93 -3.99 -3.81
CA ARG A 69 11.40 -3.01 -4.81
C ARG A 69 12.06 -3.77 -5.97
N GLN A 70 11.48 -3.78 -7.17
CA GLN A 70 12.25 -4.13 -8.37
C GLN A 70 13.29 -3.02 -8.55
N ALA A 71 14.55 -3.44 -8.60
CA ALA A 71 15.70 -2.58 -8.86
C ALA A 71 15.61 -1.96 -10.25
#